data_AF-A0A5N7ZBG4-F1
#
_entry.id   AF-A0A5N7ZBG4-F1
#
_cell.length_a   1.000
_cell.length_b   1.000
_cell.length_c   1.000
_cell.angle_alpha   90.00
_cell.angle_beta   90.00
_cell.angle_gamma   90.00
#
_symmetry.space_group_name_H-M   'P 1'
#
loop_
_entity.id
_entity.type
_entity.pdbx_description
1 polymer ?
#
loop_
_entity_poly.entity_id
_entity_poly.type
_entity_poly.pdbx_seq_one_letter_code
_entity_poly.pdbx_strand_id
1 'polypeptide(L)'
;MIYLKNIQIETIEDIRKALQTAIELEHSTIPPYLTAMFTLFETGNNEISKLIGSVVVEEMLHLSIACNLMNAIGGKPVLNQPGFIPTYPGPLPGGVDSGLIVPIAKFTKDLMKDVFMAIEEPEDPIKIKSFMMMKGAEDKLTIGMFYDKIAK
;
A
#
# COMPACT_ATOMS: atom_id res chain seq x y z
N MET A 1 1.10 6.74 -8.04
CA MET A 1 1.57 7.00 -6.67
C MET A 1 0.51 7.77 -5.91
N ILE A 2 0.25 7.42 -4.65
CA ILE A 2 -0.61 8.19 -3.76
C ILE A 2 0.18 9.34 -3.13
N TYR A 3 -0.36 10.56 -3.19
CA TYR A 3 0.24 11.73 -2.58
C TYR A 3 -0.58 12.19 -1.39
N LEU A 4 0.08 12.30 -0.22
CA LEU A 4 -0.50 12.93 0.96
C LEU A 4 -0.41 14.46 0.82
N LYS A 5 -1.27 15.18 1.55
CA LYS A 5 -1.13 16.64 1.63
C LYS A 5 0.22 17.01 2.23
N ASN A 6 0.85 18.03 1.66
CA ASN A 6 2.07 18.58 2.23
C ASN A 6 1.78 19.12 3.65
N ILE A 7 2.67 18.82 4.58
CA ILE A 7 2.61 19.27 5.97
C ILE A 7 3.85 20.09 6.29
N GLN A 8 3.66 21.21 6.98
CA GLN A 8 4.76 22.02 7.50
C GLN A 8 5.00 21.60 8.96
N ILE A 9 6.24 21.20 9.26
CA ILE A 9 6.63 20.73 10.59
C ILE A 9 7.55 21.76 11.22
N GLU A 10 7.03 22.56 12.14
CA GLU A 10 7.80 23.56 12.89
C GLU A 10 7.85 23.26 14.38
N THR A 11 6.85 22.53 14.88
CA THR A 11 6.69 22.24 16.30
C THR A 11 6.55 20.74 16.54
N ILE A 12 6.76 20.34 17.80
CA ILE A 12 6.51 18.97 18.25
C ILE A 12 5.03 18.57 18.07
N GLU A 13 4.12 19.53 18.12
CA GLU A 13 2.69 19.30 17.93
C GLU A 13 2.37 18.99 16.46
N ASP A 14 3.09 19.58 15.52
CA ASP A 14 2.95 19.24 14.10
C ASP A 14 3.41 17.81 13.82
N ILE A 15 4.49 17.36 14.47
CA ILE A 15 4.95 15.95 14.40
C ILE A 15 3.87 15.02 14.96
N ARG A 16 3.25 15.36 16.10
CA ARG A 16 2.16 14.55 16.67
C ARG A 16 0.98 14.45 15.72
N LYS A 17 0.54 15.56 15.09
CA LYS A 17 -0.54 15.53 14.08
C LYS A 17 -0.18 14.68 12.87
N ALA A 18 1.07 14.76 12.40
CA ALA A 18 1.57 13.94 11.31
C ALA A 18 1.52 12.45 11.67
N LEU A 19 1.97 12.09 12.88
CA LEU A 19 1.93 10.71 13.37
C LEU A 19 0.51 10.20 13.58
N GLN A 20 -0.42 11.04 14.04
CA GLN A 20 -1.83 10.66 14.15
C GLN A 20 -2.43 10.40 12.76
N THR A 21 -2.10 11.24 11.78
CA THR A 21 -2.47 10.99 10.37
C THR A 21 -1.92 9.67 9.86
N ALA A 22 -0.65 9.36 10.15
CA ALA A 22 -0.04 8.10 9.76
C ALA A 22 -0.75 6.90 10.42
N ILE A 23 -1.02 6.95 11.73
CA ILE A 23 -1.77 5.92 12.46
C ILE A 23 -3.13 5.65 11.78
N GLU A 24 -3.86 6.71 11.42
CA GLU A 24 -5.14 6.58 10.72
C GLU A 24 -4.99 5.98 9.31
N LEU A 25 -3.94 6.38 8.58
CA LEU A 25 -3.63 5.87 7.25
C LEU A 25 -3.30 4.37 7.28
N GLU A 26 -2.33 3.95 8.10
CA GLU A 26 -1.95 2.53 8.24
C GLU A 26 -3.15 1.68 8.71
N HIS A 27 -3.96 2.21 9.63
CA HIS A 27 -5.16 1.49 10.05
C HIS A 27 -6.20 1.37 8.92
N SER A 28 -6.31 2.37 8.04
CA SER A 28 -7.33 2.40 6.98
C SER A 28 -7.11 1.35 5.87
N THR A 29 -5.91 0.81 5.72
CA THR A 29 -5.57 -0.22 4.73
C THR A 29 -5.88 -1.64 5.25
N ILE A 30 -5.84 -1.84 6.57
CA ILE A 30 -6.04 -3.15 7.21
C ILE A 30 -7.42 -3.77 6.91
N PRO A 31 -8.58 -3.09 7.09
CA PRO A 31 -9.88 -3.72 6.85
C PRO A 31 -10.11 -4.13 5.38
N PRO A 32 -9.76 -3.32 4.35
CA PRO A 32 -9.82 -3.74 2.95
C PRO A 32 -8.98 -4.99 2.65
N TYR A 33 -7.73 -5.04 3.12
CA TYR A 33 -6.84 -6.18 2.90
C TYR A 33 -7.35 -7.44 3.61
N LEU A 34 -7.75 -7.33 4.88
CA LEU A 34 -8.35 -8.44 5.64
C LEU A 34 -9.62 -8.95 4.97
N THR A 35 -10.49 -8.06 4.50
CA THR A 35 -11.74 -8.46 3.83
C THR A 35 -11.43 -9.27 2.57
N ALA A 36 -10.56 -8.75 1.69
CA ALA A 36 -10.17 -9.44 0.47
C ALA A 36 -9.53 -10.81 0.80
N MET A 37 -8.63 -10.86 1.79
CA MET A 37 -8.01 -12.09 2.27
C MET A 37 -9.06 -13.11 2.76
N PHE A 38 -10.00 -12.71 3.61
CA PHE A 38 -11.02 -13.61 4.14
C PHE A 38 -11.92 -14.20 3.04
N THR A 39 -12.14 -13.46 1.97
CA THR A 39 -12.93 -13.99 0.84
C THR A 39 -12.23 -15.09 0.03
N LEU A 40 -10.93 -15.33 0.28
CA LEU A 40 -10.15 -16.41 -0.34
C LEU A 40 -10.24 -17.73 0.44
N PHE A 41 -10.85 -17.74 1.62
CA PHE A 41 -11.05 -18.95 2.42
C PHE A 41 -11.77 -20.04 1.63
N GLU A 42 -11.23 -21.27 1.67
CA GLU A 42 -11.74 -22.45 0.95
C GLU A 42 -11.86 -22.33 -0.58
N THR A 43 -11.26 -21.30 -1.19
CA THR A 43 -11.28 -21.14 -2.67
C THR A 43 -10.16 -21.91 -3.38
N GLY A 44 -9.19 -22.47 -2.63
CA GLY A 44 -7.96 -23.05 -3.17
C GLY A 44 -6.85 -22.03 -3.48
N ASN A 45 -7.12 -20.72 -3.37
CA ASN A 45 -6.16 -19.64 -3.63
C ASN A 45 -5.28 -19.32 -2.41
N ASN A 46 -4.73 -20.35 -1.76
CA ASN A 46 -4.00 -20.21 -0.49
C ASN A 46 -2.77 -19.31 -0.61
N GLU A 47 -2.08 -19.33 -1.75
CA GLU A 47 -0.88 -18.50 -1.94
C GLU A 47 -1.21 -17.01 -2.03
N ILE A 48 -2.30 -16.65 -2.73
CA ILE A 48 -2.80 -15.28 -2.78
C ILE A 48 -3.19 -14.83 -1.36
N SER A 49 -3.88 -15.69 -0.61
CA SER A 49 -4.26 -15.39 0.78
C SER A 49 -3.04 -15.16 1.67
N LYS A 50 -1.96 -15.92 1.50
CA LYS A 50 -0.71 -15.74 2.27
C LYS A 50 -0.03 -14.42 1.93
N LEU A 51 0.05 -14.07 0.64
CA LEU A 51 0.67 -12.82 0.19
C LEU A 51 -0.12 -11.59 0.69
N ILE A 52 -1.45 -11.61 0.62
CA ILE A 52 -2.25 -10.51 1.20
C ILE A 52 -2.08 -10.52 2.73
N GLY A 53 -2.02 -11.69 3.36
CA GLY A 53 -1.80 -11.82 4.79
C GLY A 53 -0.45 -11.25 5.26
N SER A 54 0.62 -11.36 4.46
CA SER A 54 1.90 -10.73 4.82
C SER A 54 1.80 -9.21 4.79
N VAL A 55 1.11 -8.63 3.78
CA VAL A 55 0.85 -7.19 3.73
C VAL A 55 0.05 -6.74 4.95
N VAL A 56 -1.02 -7.47 5.34
CA VAL A 56 -1.79 -7.14 6.56
C VAL A 56 -0.91 -7.08 7.81
N VAL A 57 0.04 -8.02 7.96
CA VAL A 57 0.98 -8.02 9.09
C VAL A 57 1.92 -6.82 9.03
N GLU A 58 2.38 -6.43 7.85
CA GLU A 58 3.20 -5.24 7.63
C GLU A 58 2.45 -3.96 7.99
N GLU A 59 1.19 -3.80 7.57
CA GLU A 59 0.37 -2.63 7.93
C GLU A 59 0.12 -2.53 9.45
N MET A 60 -0.10 -3.66 10.11
CA MET A 60 -0.19 -3.71 11.59
C MET A 60 1.13 -3.33 12.27
N LEU A 61 2.26 -3.70 11.67
CA LEU A 61 3.58 -3.31 12.14
C LEU A 61 3.80 -1.81 11.96
N HIS A 62 3.45 -1.23 10.80
CA HIS A 62 3.55 0.21 10.56
C HIS A 62 2.71 1.01 11.53
N LEU A 63 1.45 0.61 11.74
CA LEU A 63 0.56 1.17 12.76
C LEU A 63 1.22 1.16 14.15
N SER A 64 1.82 0.03 14.53
CA SER A 64 2.49 -0.14 15.82
C SER A 64 3.72 0.77 15.94
N ILE A 65 4.52 0.90 14.88
CA ILE A 65 5.69 1.79 14.84
C ILE A 65 5.25 3.25 14.98
N ALA A 66 4.22 3.68 14.25
CA ALA A 66 3.71 5.05 14.34
C ALA A 66 3.18 5.37 15.75
N CYS A 67 2.47 4.42 16.37
CA CYS A 67 2.04 4.52 17.77
C CYS A 67 3.23 4.64 18.75
N ASN A 68 4.27 3.83 18.54
CA ASN A 68 5.47 3.86 19.38
C ASN A 68 6.22 5.19 19.24
N LEU A 69 6.33 5.73 18.03
CA LEU A 69 6.95 7.02 17.79
C LEU A 69 6.17 8.15 18.46
N MET A 70 4.84 8.14 18.36
CA MET A 70 3.94 9.09 19.02
C MET A 70 4.12 9.07 20.55
N ASN A 71 4.18 7.88 21.15
CA ASN A 71 4.44 7.74 22.58
C ASN A 71 5.83 8.25 22.98
N ALA A 72 6.87 7.97 22.17
CA ALA A 72 8.25 8.36 22.46
C ALA A 72 8.44 9.89 22.54
N ILE A 73 7.65 10.65 21.79
CA ILE A 73 7.66 12.12 21.81
C ILE A 73 6.65 12.74 22.80
N GLY A 74 6.13 11.93 23.73
CA GLY A 74 5.18 12.35 24.77
C GLY A 74 3.76 12.62 24.27
N GLY A 75 3.42 12.17 23.06
CA GLY A 75 2.05 12.16 22.54
C GLY A 75 1.26 10.95 23.03
N LYS A 76 0.01 10.83 22.58
CA LYS A 76 -0.89 9.71 22.89
C LYS A 76 -1.62 9.26 21.63
N PRO A 77 -1.34 8.07 21.08
CA PRO A 77 -2.09 7.53 19.95
C PRO A 77 -3.59 7.47 20.25
N VAL A 78 -4.42 7.90 19.31
CA VAL A 78 -5.88 7.82 19.42
C VAL A 78 -6.40 6.82 18.40
N LEU A 79 -6.96 5.70 18.87
CA LEU A 79 -7.51 4.62 18.03
C LEU A 79 -8.99 4.32 18.31
N ASN A 80 -9.56 4.92 19.36
CA ASN A 80 -10.86 4.54 19.92
C ASN A 80 -11.86 5.70 19.95
N GLN A 81 -11.72 6.66 19.03
CA GLN A 81 -12.67 7.76 18.90
C GLN A 81 -13.63 7.56 17.71
N PRO A 82 -14.86 8.08 17.81
CA PRO A 82 -15.75 8.13 16.66
C PRO A 82 -15.05 8.77 15.45
N GLY A 83 -15.14 8.11 14.30
CA GLY A 83 -14.50 8.57 13.06
C GLY A 83 -13.07 8.08 12.85
N PHE A 84 -12.46 7.35 13.79
CA PHE A 84 -11.14 6.71 13.57
C PHE A 84 -11.20 5.66 12.45
N ILE A 85 -12.25 4.83 12.45
CA ILE A 85 -12.49 3.90 11.35
C ILE A 85 -13.08 4.72 10.20
N PRO A 86 -12.43 4.76 9.02
CA PRO A 86 -12.95 5.51 7.88
C PRO A 86 -14.22 4.86 7.33
N THR A 87 -15.02 5.64 6.62
CA THR A 87 -16.20 5.13 5.93
C THR A 87 -15.78 4.53 4.59
N TYR A 88 -16.22 3.31 4.32
CA TYR A 88 -15.98 2.63 3.04
C TYR A 88 -17.30 2.47 2.26
N PRO A 89 -17.27 2.55 0.92
CA PRO A 89 -16.13 2.95 0.10
C PRO A 89 -15.79 4.44 0.29
N GLY A 90 -14.51 4.78 0.37
CA GLY A 90 -14.08 6.15 0.64
C GLY A 90 -12.59 6.39 0.38
N PRO A 91 -12.14 7.65 0.46
CA PRO A 91 -10.72 7.99 0.30
C PRO A 91 -9.90 7.54 1.52
N LEU A 92 -8.58 7.48 1.35
CA LEU A 92 -7.66 7.28 2.47
C LEU A 92 -7.51 8.56 3.33
N PRO A 93 -7.26 8.42 4.65
CA PRO A 93 -6.91 9.54 5.53
C PRO A 93 -5.67 10.33 5.08
N GLY A 94 -5.45 11.51 5.65
CA GLY A 94 -4.29 12.36 5.32
C GLY A 94 -4.44 13.19 4.05
N GLY A 95 -5.66 13.26 3.50
CA GLY A 95 -5.96 14.09 2.35
C GLY A 95 -5.29 13.60 1.07
N VAL A 96 -5.22 12.28 0.89
CA VAL A 96 -4.79 11.64 -0.35
C VAL A 96 -5.59 12.20 -1.53
N ASP A 97 -4.98 13.06 -2.34
CA ASP A 97 -5.61 13.72 -3.49
C ASP A 97 -5.35 12.94 -4.78
N SER A 98 -5.52 11.62 -4.73
CA SER A 98 -5.37 10.73 -5.89
C SER A 98 -6.71 10.36 -6.54
N GLY A 99 -7.83 10.73 -5.93
CA GLY A 99 -9.16 10.26 -6.33
C GLY A 99 -9.38 8.75 -6.09
N LEU A 100 -8.45 8.07 -5.42
CA LEU A 100 -8.58 6.66 -5.09
C LEU A 100 -9.69 6.44 -4.07
N ILE A 101 -10.66 5.59 -4.42
CA ILE A 101 -11.73 5.16 -3.53
C ILE A 101 -11.47 3.72 -3.13
N VAL A 102 -11.21 3.51 -1.84
CA VAL A 102 -10.91 2.20 -1.27
C VAL A 102 -12.22 1.55 -0.80
N PRO A 103 -12.61 0.38 -1.33
CA PRO A 103 -13.81 -0.32 -0.92
C PRO A 103 -13.52 -1.43 0.11
N ILE A 104 -14.58 -1.87 0.80
CA ILE A 104 -14.62 -3.18 1.46
C ILE A 104 -15.27 -4.14 0.48
N ALA A 105 -14.47 -5.00 -0.15
CA ALA A 105 -14.92 -5.84 -1.26
C ALA A 105 -14.26 -7.22 -1.26
N LYS A 106 -14.92 -8.17 -1.95
CA LYS A 106 -14.37 -9.48 -2.25
C LYS A 106 -13.13 -9.35 -3.13
N PHE A 107 -12.15 -10.24 -2.94
CA PHE A 107 -10.97 -10.29 -3.78
C PHE A 107 -11.33 -10.49 -5.26
N THR A 108 -10.81 -9.60 -6.10
CA THR A 108 -10.76 -9.73 -7.56
C THR A 108 -9.40 -9.24 -8.05
N LYS A 109 -9.01 -9.64 -9.26
CA LYS A 109 -7.78 -9.12 -9.88
C LYS A 109 -7.85 -7.62 -10.12
N ASP A 110 -9.04 -7.09 -10.41
CA ASP A 110 -9.26 -5.66 -10.60
C ASP A 110 -9.11 -4.90 -9.28
N LEU A 111 -9.63 -5.42 -8.16
CA LEU A 111 -9.41 -4.83 -6.82
C LEU A 111 -7.91 -4.77 -6.48
N MET A 112 -7.18 -5.86 -6.73
CA MET A 112 -5.74 -5.90 -6.51
C MET A 112 -5.02 -4.85 -7.37
N LYS A 113 -5.30 -4.82 -8.68
CA LYS A 113 -4.60 -3.96 -9.63
C LYS A 113 -4.92 -2.48 -9.46
N ASP A 114 -6.20 -2.16 -9.33
CA ASP A 114 -6.68 -0.78 -9.43
C ASP A 114 -6.74 -0.09 -8.06
N VAL A 115 -6.74 -0.87 -6.96
CA VAL A 115 -6.76 -0.33 -5.59
C VAL A 115 -5.49 -0.70 -4.83
N PHE A 116 -5.23 -1.99 -4.56
CA PHE A 116 -4.15 -2.36 -3.63
C PHE A 116 -2.75 -2.00 -4.17
N MET A 117 -2.49 -2.27 -5.45
CA MET A 117 -1.24 -1.87 -6.08
C MET A 117 -1.09 -0.35 -6.20
N ALA A 118 -2.20 0.40 -6.25
CA ALA A 118 -2.16 1.86 -6.26
C ALA A 118 -1.82 2.43 -4.87
N ILE A 119 -2.23 1.74 -3.80
CA ILE A 119 -1.84 2.06 -2.41
C ILE A 119 -0.33 1.87 -2.23
N GLU A 120 0.20 0.72 -2.65
CA GLU A 120 1.61 0.34 -2.44
C GLU A 120 2.58 0.82 -3.54
N GLU A 121 2.17 1.75 -4.39
CA GLU A 121 2.98 2.16 -5.53
C GLU A 121 4.26 2.89 -5.06
N PRO A 122 5.46 2.36 -5.37
CA PRO A 122 6.72 2.92 -4.87
C PRO A 122 7.03 4.30 -5.48
N GLU A 123 7.77 5.13 -4.74
CA GLU A 123 8.21 6.45 -5.21
C GLU A 123 9.10 6.40 -6.45
N ASP A 124 9.99 5.40 -6.52
CA ASP A 124 10.80 5.09 -7.71
C ASP A 124 10.41 3.68 -8.20
N PRO A 125 9.47 3.59 -9.15
CA PRO A 125 9.09 2.31 -9.72
C PRO A 125 10.30 1.63 -10.33
N ILE A 126 10.52 0.36 -9.95
CA ILE A 126 11.48 -0.48 -10.65
C ILE A 126 11.10 -0.42 -12.13
N LYS A 127 11.98 0.17 -12.94
CA LYS A 127 11.85 0.17 -14.40
C LYS A 127 12.07 -1.25 -14.89
N ILE A 128 11.08 -2.12 -14.68
CA ILE A 128 10.98 -3.38 -15.37
C ILE A 128 10.86 -2.96 -16.83
N LYS A 129 11.95 -3.11 -17.59
CA LYS A 129 11.94 -2.93 -19.04
C LYS A 129 10.89 -3.88 -19.58
N SER A 130 9.68 -3.36 -19.73
CA SER A 130 8.55 -3.84 -20.53
C SER A 130 8.79 -5.25 -21.06
N PHE A 131 8.55 -6.23 -20.21
CA PHE A 131 8.67 -7.63 -20.57
C PHE A 131 7.56 -7.90 -21.61
N MET A 132 7.91 -7.81 -22.90
CA MET A 132 7.24 -8.40 -24.07
C MET A 132 6.19 -7.64 -24.93
N MET A 133 5.79 -6.37 -24.75
CA MET A 133 4.71 -5.81 -25.60
C MET A 133 4.86 -4.36 -26.10
N MET A 134 5.79 -4.14 -27.04
CA MET A 134 5.40 -3.52 -28.31
C MET A 134 5.82 -4.49 -29.41
N LYS A 135 4.82 -5.11 -30.03
CA LYS A 135 4.90 -6.01 -31.18
C LYS A 135 5.96 -5.55 -32.20
N GLY A 136 6.79 -6.49 -32.65
CA GLY A 136 7.46 -6.43 -33.95
C GLY A 136 8.94 -6.04 -33.94
N ALA A 137 9.81 -6.91 -33.45
CA ALA A 137 11.22 -6.90 -33.85
C ALA A 137 11.79 -8.32 -33.64
N GLU A 138 11.63 -9.18 -34.64
CA GLU A 138 12.20 -10.54 -34.64
C GLU A 138 13.75 -10.54 -34.60
N ASP A 139 14.41 -9.38 -34.73
CA ASP A 139 15.87 -9.26 -34.81
C ASP A 139 16.51 -8.35 -33.74
N LYS A 140 16.06 -8.37 -32.48
CA LYS A 140 16.76 -7.63 -31.41
C LYS A 140 17.04 -8.45 -30.16
N LEU A 141 18.32 -8.58 -29.82
CA LEU A 141 18.83 -9.18 -28.58
C LEU A 141 18.81 -8.15 -27.45
N THR A 142 18.41 -8.55 -26.24
CA THR A 142 18.66 -7.74 -25.04
C THR A 142 20.14 -7.79 -24.68
N ILE A 143 20.63 -6.78 -23.94
CA ILE A 143 22.03 -6.73 -23.51
C ILE A 143 22.39 -7.94 -22.64
N GLY A 144 21.48 -8.39 -21.76
CA GLY A 144 21.67 -9.64 -21.01
C GLY A 144 21.81 -10.86 -21.92
N MET A 145 20.91 -10.99 -22.91
CA MET A 145 20.99 -12.07 -23.90
C MET A 145 22.22 -11.98 -24.82
N PHE A 146 22.78 -10.79 -25.02
CA PHE A 146 24.05 -10.59 -25.74
C PHE A 146 25.23 -11.12 -24.90
N TYR A 147 25.30 -10.76 -23.61
CA TYR A 147 26.36 -11.23 -22.71
C TYR A 147 26.27 -12.75 -22.44
N ASP A 148 25.06 -13.32 -22.32
CA ASP A 148 24.87 -14.77 -22.17
C ASP A 148 25.31 -15.56 -23.42
N LYS A 149 25.20 -14.95 -24.61
CA LYS A 149 25.61 -15.58 -25.88
C LYS A 149 27.11 -15.60 -26.11
N ILE A 150 27.84 -14.60 -25.61
CA ILE A 150 29.31 -14.53 -25.71
C ILE A 150 30.03 -15.22 -24.55
N ALA A 151 29.30 -15.66 -23.52
CA ALA A 151 29.84 -16.38 -22.36
C ALA A 151 29.91 -17.92 -22.54
N LYS A 152 29.62 -18.43 -23.75
CA LYS A 152 29.87 -19.82 -24.18
C LYS A 152 31.08 -19.89 -25.10
#